data_AF-A8LW38-F1
#
_entry.id   AF-A8LW38-F1
#
_cell.length_a   1.000
_cell.length_b   1.000
_cell.length_c   1.000
_cell.angle_alpha   90.00
_cell.angle_beta   90.00
_cell.angle_gamma   90.00
#
_symmetry.space_group_name_H-M   'P 1'
#
loop_
_entity.id
_entity.type
_entity.pdbx_description
1 polymer ?
#
loop_
_entity_poly.entity_id
_entity_poly.type
_entity_poly.pdbx_seq_one_letter_code
_entity_poly.pdbx_strand_id
1 'polypeptide(L)'
;MSDDRESPPLRVPDELLDYDRELFYTYNGKGFTGIGYADVPGHGLSEISYVDGAQEGPSRDWYPSGQLKGESNYKANMLHGDMRDFRDDGSLISEKLYDHSVLVRSVTYDSQGNVVDHYEISESSPAFSQLRRLREQGG
;
A
#
# COMPACT_ATOMS: atom_id res chain seq x y z
N MET A 1 -22.54 9.86 26.54
CA MET A 1 -21.90 8.82 25.72
C MET A 1 -21.93 9.34 24.30
N SER A 2 -20.95 10.16 23.95
CA SER A 2 -20.77 10.71 22.61
C SER A 2 -20.28 9.57 21.74
N ASP A 3 -21.08 9.22 20.74
CA ASP A 3 -20.68 8.36 19.64
C ASP A 3 -19.68 9.18 18.81
N ASP A 4 -18.38 9.07 19.14
CA ASP A 4 -17.27 9.66 18.39
C ASP A 4 -17.18 8.95 17.03
N ARG A 5 -18.15 9.21 16.16
CA ARG A 5 -18.02 8.85 14.75
C ARG A 5 -17.00 9.80 14.17
N GLU A 6 -15.78 9.33 14.00
CA GLU A 6 -14.79 10.00 13.15
C GLU A 6 -15.48 10.36 11.83
N SER A 7 -15.36 11.62 11.44
CA SER A 7 -15.83 12.04 10.13
C SER A 7 -15.11 11.20 9.07
N PRO A 8 -15.78 10.78 7.99
CA PRO A 8 -15.11 10.03 6.93
C PRO A 8 -13.92 10.85 6.41
N PRO A 9 -12.82 10.18 6.01
CA PRO A 9 -11.64 10.86 5.52
C PRO A 9 -11.98 11.70 4.28
N LEU A 10 -11.32 12.85 4.15
CA LEU A 10 -11.42 13.69 2.95
C LEU A 10 -10.94 12.89 1.73
N ARG A 11 -11.73 12.82 0.66
CA ARG A 11 -11.35 12.16 -0.60
C ARG A 11 -11.09 13.22 -1.69
N VAL A 12 -9.94 13.16 -2.34
CA VAL A 12 -9.50 14.14 -3.35
C VAL A 12 -9.00 13.38 -4.60
N PRO A 13 -9.39 13.77 -5.82
CA PRO A 13 -8.75 13.25 -7.03
C PRO A 13 -7.24 13.43 -6.96
N ASP A 14 -6.47 12.39 -7.27
CA ASP A 14 -5.00 12.42 -7.18
C ASP A 14 -4.37 13.50 -8.07
N GLU A 15 -4.99 13.83 -9.20
CA GLU A 15 -4.61 14.94 -10.08
C GLU A 15 -4.65 16.33 -9.43
N LEU A 16 -5.34 16.48 -8.29
CA LEU A 16 -5.40 17.73 -7.52
C LEU A 16 -4.39 17.77 -6.37
N LEU A 17 -3.59 16.72 -6.18
CA LEU A 17 -2.52 16.68 -5.21
C LEU A 17 -1.22 17.14 -5.86
N ASP A 18 -0.60 18.17 -5.29
CA ASP A 18 0.77 18.54 -5.63
C ASP A 18 1.74 17.67 -4.82
N TYR A 19 2.91 17.35 -5.37
CA TYR A 19 3.95 16.64 -4.62
C TYR A 19 5.35 17.17 -4.94
N ASP A 20 6.25 17.05 -3.97
CA ASP A 20 7.65 17.45 -4.12
C ASP A 20 8.58 16.27 -4.46
N ARG A 21 9.89 16.53 -4.45
CA ARG A 21 10.92 15.50 -4.75
C ARG A 21 11.06 14.43 -3.67
N GLU A 22 10.51 14.66 -2.48
CA GLU A 22 10.56 13.77 -1.33
C GLU A 22 9.26 12.97 -1.17
N LEU A 23 8.38 13.00 -2.18
CA LEU A 23 7.05 12.37 -2.16
C LEU A 23 6.17 12.91 -1.03
N PHE A 24 6.30 14.20 -0.72
CA PHE A 24 5.40 14.88 0.20
C PHE A 24 4.21 15.47 -0.57
N TYR A 25 3.01 14.99 -0.27
CA TYR A 25 1.77 15.34 -0.97
C TYR A 25 1.04 16.49 -0.29
N THR A 26 0.58 17.45 -1.07
CA THR A 26 -0.17 18.60 -0.57
C THR A 26 -1.47 18.81 -1.32
N TYR A 27 -2.48 19.32 -0.62
CA TYR A 27 -3.74 19.77 -1.19
C TYR A 27 -3.97 21.22 -0.75
N ASN A 28 -4.11 22.13 -1.72
CA ASN A 28 -4.16 23.57 -1.46
C ASN A 28 -2.96 24.10 -0.64
N GLY A 29 -1.76 23.58 -0.93
CA GLY A 29 -0.50 23.99 -0.29
C GLY A 29 -0.30 23.53 1.15
N LYS A 30 -1.11 22.58 1.64
CA LYS A 30 -0.97 21.98 2.99
C LYS A 30 -0.75 20.47 2.87
N GLY A 31 0.02 19.90 3.79
CA GLY A 31 0.19 18.45 3.93
C GLY A 31 -1.17 17.75 3.88
N PHE A 32 -1.31 16.80 2.95
CA PHE A 32 -2.59 16.17 2.69
C PHE A 32 -2.87 15.06 3.71
N THR A 33 -4.03 15.12 4.36
CA THR A 33 -4.57 14.04 5.19
C THR A 33 -5.91 13.62 4.62
N GLY A 34 -6.01 12.37 4.16
CA GLY A 34 -7.18 11.87 3.47
C GLY A 34 -6.84 10.75 2.50
N ILE A 35 -7.74 10.53 1.53
CA ILE A 35 -7.59 9.54 0.47
C ILE A 35 -7.43 10.28 -0.85
N GLY A 36 -6.30 10.06 -1.53
CA GLY A 36 -6.12 10.40 -2.94
C GLY A 36 -6.71 9.28 -3.78
N TYR A 37 -7.43 9.60 -4.87
CA TYR A 37 -8.01 8.57 -5.74
C TYR A 37 -7.94 8.93 -7.22
N ALA A 38 -7.79 7.92 -8.07
CA ALA A 38 -7.91 8.06 -9.52
C ALA A 38 -8.97 7.09 -10.03
N ASP A 39 -9.98 7.59 -10.77
CA ASP A 39 -10.95 6.75 -11.48
C ASP A 39 -10.72 6.92 -12.98
N VAL A 40 -10.06 5.93 -13.59
CA VAL A 40 -9.64 5.98 -14.98
C VAL A 40 -10.49 5.00 -15.80
N PRO A 41 -11.33 5.49 -16.73
CA PRO A 41 -12.15 4.63 -17.58
C PRO A 41 -11.32 3.55 -18.28
N GLY A 42 -11.75 2.30 -18.13
CA GLY A 42 -11.07 1.13 -18.70
C GLY A 42 -9.82 0.66 -17.96
N HIS A 43 -9.31 1.40 -16.97
CA HIS A 43 -8.18 0.99 -16.13
C HIS A 43 -8.60 0.64 -14.71
N GLY A 44 -9.64 1.30 -14.18
CA GLY A 44 -10.22 1.05 -12.86
C GLY A 44 -10.02 2.20 -11.88
N LEU A 45 -10.24 1.91 -10.60
CA LEU A 45 -10.10 2.85 -9.49
C LEU A 45 -8.78 2.57 -8.75
N SER A 46 -8.10 3.60 -8.27
CA SER A 46 -7.05 3.50 -7.27
C SER A 46 -7.34 4.43 -6.10
N GLU A 47 -6.93 4.02 -4.89
CA GLU A 47 -7.00 4.81 -3.67
C GLU A 47 -5.68 4.70 -2.91
N ILE A 48 -5.23 5.81 -2.34
CA ILE A 48 -4.03 5.89 -1.49
C ILE A 48 -4.36 6.74 -0.27
N SER A 49 -4.03 6.24 0.93
CA SER A 49 -4.21 6.97 2.18
C SER A 49 -2.98 7.81 2.53
N TYR A 50 -3.22 9.02 3.01
CA TYR A 50 -2.19 9.98 3.39
C TYR A 50 -2.47 10.57 4.78
N VAL A 51 -1.40 10.83 5.52
CA VAL A 51 -1.39 11.60 6.76
C VAL A 51 -0.28 12.63 6.68
N ASP A 52 -0.65 13.91 6.78
CA ASP A 52 0.25 15.06 6.68
C ASP A 52 1.22 14.97 5.50
N GLY A 53 0.68 14.60 4.33
CA GLY A 53 1.42 14.52 3.07
C GLY A 53 2.26 13.26 2.86
N ALA A 54 2.43 12.41 3.88
CA ALA A 54 3.06 11.11 3.70
C ALA A 54 1.99 10.03 3.45
N GLN A 55 2.28 9.05 2.59
CA GLN A 55 1.49 7.83 2.48
C GLN A 55 1.54 7.09 3.82
N GLU A 56 0.36 6.86 4.39
CA GLU A 56 0.17 6.27 5.71
C GLU A 56 -1.16 5.51 5.69
N GLY A 57 -1.07 4.19 5.91
CA GLY A 57 -2.20 3.29 5.85
C GLY A 57 -2.41 2.65 4.46
N PRO A 58 -3.64 2.24 4.13
CA PRO A 58 -3.89 1.39 2.99
C PRO A 58 -3.83 2.12 1.65
N SER A 59 -3.33 1.40 0.64
CA SER A 59 -3.51 1.70 -0.78
C SER A 59 -4.17 0.51 -1.45
N ARG A 60 -5.07 0.78 -2.39
CA ARG A 60 -5.87 -0.24 -3.07
C ARG A 60 -6.07 0.14 -4.53
N ASP A 61 -6.09 -0.88 -5.37
CA ASP A 61 -6.41 -0.79 -6.79
C ASP A 61 -7.56 -1.75 -7.09
N TRP A 62 -8.46 -1.34 -7.98
CA TRP A 62 -9.58 -2.15 -8.45
C TRP A 62 -9.55 -2.25 -9.97
N TYR A 63 -9.97 -3.38 -10.50
CA TYR A 63 -10.25 -3.56 -11.91
C TYR A 63 -11.46 -2.70 -12.35
N PRO A 64 -11.63 -2.44 -13.66
CA PRO A 64 -12.85 -1.79 -14.18
C PRO A 64 -14.15 -2.53 -13.82
N SER A 65 -14.06 -3.82 -13.52
CA SER A 65 -15.17 -4.64 -13.01
C SER A 65 -15.62 -4.26 -11.59
N GLY A 66 -14.82 -3.47 -10.87
CA GLY A 66 -14.98 -3.16 -9.44
C GLY A 66 -14.37 -4.21 -8.51
N GLN A 67 -13.77 -5.28 -9.04
CA GLN A 67 -13.07 -6.28 -8.21
C GLN A 67 -11.72 -5.76 -7.76
N LEU A 68 -11.33 -6.10 -6.53
CA LEU A 68 -10.03 -5.72 -5.98
C LEU A 68 -8.92 -6.34 -6.83
N LYS A 69 -8.01 -5.50 -7.29
CA LYS A 69 -6.83 -5.87 -8.09
C LYS A 69 -5.60 -6.01 -7.21
N GLY A 70 -5.46 -5.12 -6.24
CA GLY A 70 -4.35 -5.17 -5.30
C GLY A 70 -4.63 -4.34 -4.06
N GLU A 71 -3.97 -4.69 -2.98
CA GLU A 71 -3.91 -3.88 -1.77
C GLU A 71 -2.52 -3.94 -1.15
N SER A 72 -2.11 -2.83 -0.56
CA SER A 72 -0.85 -2.69 0.15
C SER A 72 -1.02 -1.72 1.31
N ASN A 73 -0.07 -1.70 2.24
CA ASN A 73 -0.08 -0.79 3.36
C ASN A 73 1.25 -0.03 3.44
N TYR A 74 1.16 1.26 3.77
CA TYR A 74 2.28 2.16 3.85
C TYR A 74 2.41 2.75 5.26
N LYS A 75 3.64 3.08 5.63
CA LYS A 75 3.98 3.83 6.83
C LYS A 75 5.09 4.81 6.49
N ALA A 76 4.85 6.10 6.64
CA ALA A 76 5.77 7.17 6.30
C ALA A 76 6.41 6.99 4.90
N ASN A 77 5.59 6.86 3.86
CA ASN A 77 6.01 6.63 2.47
C ASN A 77 6.71 5.28 2.18
N MET A 78 6.80 4.37 3.15
CA MET A 78 7.42 3.05 2.98
C MET A 78 6.39 1.95 2.98
N LEU A 79 6.53 0.97 2.09
CA LEU A 79 5.73 -0.26 2.14
C LEU A 79 5.98 -0.97 3.48
N HIS A 80 4.90 -1.24 4.21
CA HIS A 80 4.95 -1.81 5.54
C HIS A 80 3.67 -2.61 5.83
N GLY A 81 3.83 -3.90 6.09
CA GLY A 81 2.74 -4.84 6.31
C GLY A 81 2.44 -5.69 5.08
N ASP A 82 1.20 -6.18 5.00
CA ASP A 82 0.77 -7.09 3.96
C ASP A 82 0.53 -6.36 2.62
N MET A 83 0.88 -7.05 1.54
CA MET A 83 0.53 -6.69 0.18
C MET A 83 -0.07 -7.92 -0.50
N ARG A 84 -1.18 -7.73 -1.22
CA ARG A 84 -1.87 -8.79 -1.96
C ARG A 84 -2.20 -8.34 -3.36
N ASP A 85 -2.01 -9.23 -4.32
CA ASP A 85 -2.36 -9.05 -5.73
C ASP A 85 -3.40 -10.10 -6.12
N PHE A 86 -4.43 -9.69 -6.87
CA PHE A 86 -5.56 -10.54 -7.25
C PHE A 86 -5.79 -10.48 -8.76
N ARG A 87 -6.40 -11.54 -9.32
CA ARG A 87 -6.91 -11.57 -10.69
C ARG A 87 -8.29 -10.92 -10.75
N ASP A 88 -8.77 -10.63 -11.96
CA ASP A 88 -10.10 -10.06 -12.19
C ASP A 88 -11.26 -11.03 -11.88
N ASP A 89 -10.98 -12.27 -11.52
CA ASP A 89 -11.97 -13.21 -10.96
C ASP A 89 -11.91 -13.28 -9.41
N GLY A 90 -11.08 -12.44 -8.79
CA GLY A 90 -10.87 -12.38 -7.35
C GLY A 90 -9.89 -13.44 -6.83
N SER A 91 -9.37 -14.33 -7.67
CA SER A 91 -8.38 -15.32 -7.23
C SER A 91 -7.04 -14.67 -6.90
N LEU A 92 -6.40 -15.17 -5.85
CA LEU A 92 -5.14 -14.63 -5.35
C LEU A 92 -3.99 -14.94 -6.33
N ILE A 93 -3.19 -13.92 -6.65
CA ILE A 93 -1.95 -14.03 -7.43
C ILE A 93 -0.77 -14.15 -6.48
N SER A 94 -0.67 -13.25 -5.50
CA SER A 94 0.43 -13.27 -4.54
C SER A 94 0.08 -12.62 -3.21
N GLU A 95 0.78 -13.09 -2.17
CA GLU A 95 0.85 -12.47 -0.84
C GLU A 95 2.29 -12.11 -0.56
N LYS A 96 2.54 -10.90 -0.07
CA LYS A 96 3.85 -10.40 0.30
C LYS A 96 3.77 -9.71 1.66
N LEU A 97 4.83 -9.84 2.44
CA LEU A 97 5.00 -9.12 3.70
C LEU A 97 6.22 -8.20 3.56
N TYR A 98 6.01 -6.91 3.77
CA TYR A 98 7.07 -5.90 3.79
C TYR A 98 7.29 -5.35 5.20
N ASP A 99 8.54 -5.03 5.51
CA ASP A 99 8.89 -4.31 6.72
C ASP A 99 9.98 -3.28 6.41
N HIS A 100 9.68 -1.99 6.60
CA HIS A 100 10.53 -0.87 6.19
C HIS A 100 10.97 -0.99 4.72
N SER A 101 10.03 -1.30 3.83
CA SER A 101 10.24 -1.58 2.40
C SER A 101 11.11 -2.81 2.08
N VAL A 102 11.53 -3.61 3.07
CA VAL A 102 12.24 -4.87 2.86
C VAL A 102 11.22 -5.99 2.70
N LEU A 103 11.30 -6.77 1.62
CA LEU A 103 10.49 -7.97 1.44
C LEU A 103 10.92 -9.03 2.46
N VAL A 104 10.02 -9.41 3.35
CA VAL A 104 10.24 -10.43 4.39
C VAL A 104 9.79 -11.80 3.90
N ARG A 105 8.63 -11.87 3.24
CA ARG A 105 8.04 -13.11 2.74
C ARG A 105 7.26 -12.84 1.47
N SER A 106 7.25 -13.79 0.54
CA SER A 106 6.33 -13.81 -0.60
C SER A 106 5.85 -15.23 -0.88
N VAL A 107 4.57 -15.35 -1.27
CA VAL A 107 3.99 -16.55 -1.86
C VAL A 107 3.33 -16.14 -3.17
N THR A 108 3.58 -16.88 -4.26
CA THR A 108 2.90 -16.70 -5.55
C THR A 108 2.09 -17.93 -5.88
N TYR A 109 0.90 -17.73 -6.42
CA TYR A 109 -0.09 -18.77 -6.72
C TYR A 109 -0.39 -18.86 -8.22
N ASP A 110 -0.57 -20.06 -8.75
CA ASP A 110 -1.14 -20.27 -10.09
C ASP A 110 -2.65 -19.99 -10.14
N SER A 111 -3.28 -20.21 -11.30
CA SER A 111 -4.73 -20.02 -11.48
C SER A 111 -5.61 -21.05 -10.77
N GLN A 112 -5.04 -22.14 -10.26
CA GLN A 112 -5.73 -23.15 -9.47
C GLN A 112 -5.53 -22.91 -7.96
N GLY A 113 -4.74 -21.91 -7.58
CA GLY A 113 -4.41 -21.59 -6.19
C GLY A 113 -3.25 -22.42 -5.62
N ASN A 114 -2.49 -23.14 -6.46
CA ASN A 114 -1.30 -23.84 -5.99
C ASN A 114 -0.13 -22.88 -5.86
N VAL A 115 0.69 -23.06 -4.83
CA VAL A 115 1.93 -22.29 -4.65
C VAL A 115 2.92 -22.67 -5.75
N VAL A 116 3.38 -21.67 -6.50
CA VAL A 116 4.39 -21.83 -7.56
C VAL A 116 5.72 -21.15 -7.22
N ASP A 117 5.72 -20.21 -6.27
CA ASP A 117 6.93 -19.60 -5.74
C ASP A 117 6.76 -19.23 -4.27
N HIS A 118 7.83 -19.40 -3.50
CA HIS A 118 7.88 -19.01 -2.10
C HIS A 118 9.25 -18.43 -1.77
N TYR A 119 9.23 -17.25 -1.16
CA TYR A 119 10.41 -16.57 -0.67
C TYR A 119 10.23 -16.26 0.81
N GLU A 120 11.30 -16.46 1.57
CA GLU A 120 11.44 -15.95 2.92
C GLU A 120 12.85 -15.39 3.09
N ILE A 121 12.95 -14.24 3.73
CA ILE A 121 14.22 -13.56 3.93
C ILE A 121 15.14 -14.41 4.82
N SER A 122 16.34 -14.71 4.35
CA SER A 122 17.33 -15.44 5.15
C SER A 122 17.99 -14.53 6.18
N GLU A 123 18.14 -15.01 7.42
CA GLU A 123 18.86 -14.27 8.47
C GLU A 123 20.32 -13.96 8.13
N SER A 124 20.93 -14.77 7.26
CA SER A 124 22.29 -14.55 6.77
C SER A 124 22.38 -13.55 5.62
N SER A 125 21.25 -13.08 5.09
CA SER A 125 21.23 -12.18 3.95
C SER A 125 21.61 -10.74 4.33
N PRO A 126 22.23 -9.99 3.40
CA PRO A 126 22.44 -8.56 3.59
C PRO A 126 21.14 -7.80 3.84
N ALA A 127 20.04 -8.22 3.20
CA ALA A 127 18.71 -7.63 3.38
C ALA A 127 18.21 -7.79 4.82
N PHE A 128 18.40 -8.95 5.44
CA PHE A 128 18.01 -9.15 6.84
C PHE A 128 18.86 -8.30 7.79
N SER A 129 20.16 -8.20 7.52
CA SER A 129 21.06 -7.32 8.29
C SER A 129 20.63 -5.85 8.18
N GLN A 130 20.15 -5.41 7.02
CA GLN A 130 19.58 -4.08 6.84
C GLN A 130 18.26 -3.93 7.60
N LEU A 131 17.34 -4.87 7.46
CA LEU A 131 16.05 -4.88 8.16
C LEU A 131 16.23 -4.75 9.68
N ARG A 132 17.19 -5.49 10.25
CA ARG A 132 17.51 -5.39 11.68
C ARG A 132 17.91 -3.97 12.09
N ARG A 133 18.78 -3.31 11.31
CA ARG A 133 19.18 -1.92 11.59
C ARG A 133 18.01 -0.94 11.50
N LEU A 134 17.13 -1.11 10.51
CA LEU A 134 15.95 -0.26 10.33
C LEU A 134 14.99 -0.37 11.52
N ARG A 135 14.73 -1.59 12.00
CA ARG A 135 13.91 -1.85 13.19
C ARG A 135 14.49 -1.23 14.47
N GLU A 136 15.81 -1.22 14.62
CA GLU A 136 16.50 -0.65 15.78
C GLU A 136 16.54 0.90 15.76
N GLN A 137 16.44 1.53 14.59
CA GLN A 137 16.48 2.99 14.42
C GLN A 137 15.10 3.65 14.40
N GLY A 138 14.04 2.88 14.13
CA GLY A 138 12.65 3.35 14.03
C GLY A 138 11.78 3.10 15.26
N GLY A 139 12.40 2.82 16.42
CA GLY A 139 11.73 2.58 17.71
C GLY A 139 11.83 3.76 18.68
#